data_AF-A0A521DXC9-F1
#
_entry.id   AF-A0A521DXC9-F1
#
_cell.length_a   1.000
_cell.length_b   1.000
_cell.length_c   1.000
_cell.angle_alpha   90.00
_cell.angle_beta   90.00
_cell.angle_gamma   90.00
#
_symmetry.space_group_name_H-M   'P 1'
#
loop_
_entity.id
_entity.type
_entity.pdbx_description
1 polymer ?
#
loop_
_entity_poly.entity_id
_entity_poly.type
_entity_poly.pdbx_seq_one_letter_code
_entity_poly.pdbx_strand_id
1 'polypeptide(L)'
;MKVLTNLLIVLTLFFNSAFAVGQNKNFSSMTLDKAILKLENDIREGKNKQILKRDVKNILNIKSKLPIYYVPEINYLLKEKIEPLPESDLTLLKEVLRVVLSAINGIKVFLFTVSFLTLVLFFQSVRLRNIYKLILTILSVSLLILSSFNTNLSLTIFGIIPILLYRLRKIKFFSSSLLFVLLFIILQILGNQIINLSLNNKFLYEIKVKRDGYAPKFLIKDSFKKKNEYILEEVTNGIALGNLDLVKKLKHLKLDSPNLKQIYLNDLGYVTFQRGNYKAALNYFTEALSLRENESILYNLYLTYSSLLELDKAEAIKNTLLTRKIDISTLPSVPILIHVPSNYKVFTFSFSYFLFLIIGLILGTIISLISPLRREEINYNVLTLVGMKIFIEEKIFPFLILSLLSFLVNFILGMVVCQS
;
A
#
# COMPACT_ATOMS: atom_id res chain seq x y z
N MET A 1 39.64 23.40 31.92
CA MET A 1 38.49 22.63 31.39
C MET A 1 38.15 22.99 29.94
N LYS A 2 37.71 24.21 29.59
CA LYS A 2 37.35 24.58 28.19
C LYS A 2 38.41 24.22 27.13
N VAL A 3 39.69 24.42 27.43
CA VAL A 3 40.79 24.06 26.52
C VAL A 3 40.91 22.53 26.34
N LEU A 4 40.71 21.75 27.40
CA LEU A 4 40.73 20.29 27.37
C LEU A 4 39.51 19.73 26.61
N THR A 5 38.34 20.36 26.77
CA THR A 5 37.12 20.02 26.04
C THR A 5 37.25 20.32 24.54
N ASN A 6 37.81 21.47 24.18
CA ASN A 6 38.08 21.81 22.78
C ASN A 6 39.17 20.92 22.17
N LEU A 7 40.21 20.55 22.94
CA LEU A 7 41.24 19.61 22.48
C LEU A 7 40.66 18.20 22.26
N LEU A 8 39.76 17.72 23.12
CA LEU A 8 39.07 16.43 22.94
C LEU A 8 38.11 16.44 21.74
N ILE A 9 37.41 17.55 21.49
CA ILE A 9 36.54 17.73 20.31
C ILE A 9 37.41 17.73 19.04
N VAL A 10 38.54 18.44 19.04
CA VAL A 10 39.48 18.42 17.91
C VAL A 10 40.09 17.02 17.72
N LEU A 11 40.49 16.31 18.78
CA LEU A 11 41.02 14.95 18.70
C LEU A 11 39.98 13.94 18.19
N THR A 12 38.73 14.02 18.65
CA THR A 12 37.65 13.13 18.18
C THR A 12 37.25 13.42 16.73
N LEU A 13 37.33 14.68 16.28
CA LEU A 13 37.13 15.06 14.87
C LEU A 13 38.31 14.64 13.97
N PHE A 14 39.55 14.72 14.46
CA PHE A 14 40.76 14.30 13.72
C PHE A 14 40.89 12.77 13.62
N PHE A 15 40.57 12.02 14.68
CA PHE A 15 40.70 10.55 14.65
C PHE A 15 39.60 9.88 13.82
N ASN A 16 38.39 10.45 13.72
CA ASN A 16 37.36 9.90 12.84
C ASN A 16 37.63 10.17 11.35
N SER A 17 38.24 11.31 11.00
CA SER A 17 38.56 11.65 9.61
C SER A 17 39.84 10.97 9.11
N ALA A 18 40.86 10.80 9.96
CA ALA A 18 42.09 10.10 9.57
C ALA A 18 41.90 8.58 9.39
N PHE A 19 40.98 7.94 10.13
CA PHE A 19 40.63 6.54 9.91
C PHE A 19 39.86 6.29 8.60
N ALA A 20 39.20 7.31 8.04
CA ALA A 20 38.50 7.20 6.77
C ALA A 20 39.44 7.22 5.55
N VAL A 21 40.61 7.87 5.66
CA VAL A 21 41.55 8.02 4.53
C VAL A 21 42.48 6.80 4.37
N GLY A 22 42.67 5.98 5.41
CA GLY A 22 43.58 4.84 5.39
C GLY A 22 43.02 3.50 4.88
N GLN A 23 41.70 3.34 4.68
CA GLN A 23 41.09 2.05 4.31
C GLN A 23 40.79 1.84 2.81
N ASN A 24 41.09 2.81 1.94
CA ASN A 24 40.46 2.87 0.62
C ASN A 24 41.16 2.12 -0.54
N LYS A 25 41.98 1.09 -0.26
CA LYS A 25 42.58 0.25 -1.33
C LYS A 25 42.02 -1.16 -1.46
N ASN A 26 41.29 -1.65 -0.46
CA ASN A 26 40.63 -2.96 -0.50
C ASN A 26 39.18 -2.84 -0.01
N PHE A 27 38.38 -1.97 -0.64
CA PHE A 27 36.93 -2.22 -0.64
C PHE A 27 36.78 -3.61 -1.26
N SER A 28 36.49 -4.61 -0.42
CA SER A 28 36.27 -5.97 -0.89
C SER A 28 35.27 -5.89 -2.03
N SER A 29 35.58 -6.48 -3.18
CA SER A 29 34.77 -6.51 -4.42
C SER A 29 33.36 -7.11 -4.26
N MET A 30 32.97 -7.40 -3.02
CA MET A 30 31.69 -7.94 -2.60
C MET A 30 30.68 -6.80 -2.41
N THR A 31 29.76 -6.69 -3.36
CA THR A 31 28.59 -5.83 -3.31
C THR A 31 27.49 -6.45 -2.43
N LEU A 32 26.50 -5.65 -2.03
CA LEU A 32 25.45 -6.11 -1.12
C LEU A 32 24.63 -7.26 -1.72
N ASP A 33 24.31 -7.18 -3.01
CA ASP A 33 23.62 -8.22 -3.78
C ASP A 33 24.38 -9.56 -3.78
N LYS A 34 25.71 -9.52 -3.97
CA LYS A 34 26.56 -10.72 -3.90
C LYS A 34 26.62 -11.30 -2.50
N ALA A 35 26.60 -10.46 -1.46
CA ALA A 35 26.59 -10.90 -0.08
C ALA A 35 25.26 -11.59 0.30
N ILE A 36 24.13 -11.04 -0.16
CA ILE A 36 22.81 -11.66 0.00
C ILE A 36 22.73 -12.98 -0.77
N LEU A 37 23.19 -13.02 -2.02
CA LEU A 37 23.20 -14.24 -2.84
C LEU A 37 24.07 -15.34 -2.20
N LYS A 38 25.20 -14.96 -1.61
CA LYS A 38 26.04 -15.89 -0.86
C LYS A 38 25.28 -16.48 0.34
N LEU A 39 24.62 -15.64 1.14
CA LEU A 39 23.81 -16.08 2.28
C LEU A 39 22.69 -17.05 1.83
N GLU A 40 21.99 -16.74 0.75
CA GLU A 40 20.95 -17.61 0.18
C GLU A 40 21.50 -18.98 -0.22
N ASN A 41 22.66 -19.02 -0.89
CA ASN A 41 23.34 -20.25 -1.25
C ASN A 41 23.78 -21.05 -0.02
N ASP A 42 24.36 -20.38 0.98
CA ASP A 42 24.79 -21.02 2.23
C ASP A 42 23.60 -21.63 3.01
N ILE A 43 22.43 -21.00 2.98
CA ILE A 43 21.19 -21.56 3.53
C ILE A 43 20.75 -22.80 2.73
N ARG A 44 20.73 -22.72 1.39
CA ARG A 44 20.35 -23.83 0.52
C ARG A 44 21.25 -25.05 0.68
N GLU A 45 22.55 -24.83 0.90
CA GLU A 45 23.54 -25.87 1.15
C GLU A 45 23.49 -26.43 2.59
N GLY A 46 22.62 -25.90 3.46
CA GLY A 46 22.52 -26.35 4.84
C GLY A 46 23.75 -26.05 5.68
N LYS A 47 24.45 -24.93 5.42
CA LYS A 47 25.61 -24.52 6.22
C LYS A 47 25.20 -24.30 7.68
N ASN A 48 26.17 -24.47 8.58
CA ASN A 48 25.94 -24.35 10.01
C ASN A 48 25.55 -22.91 10.43
N LYS A 49 24.90 -22.77 11.60
CA LYS A 49 24.42 -21.48 12.12
C LYS A 49 25.54 -20.45 12.34
N GLN A 50 26.79 -20.87 12.54
CA GLN A 50 27.92 -19.95 12.74
C GLN A 50 28.33 -19.27 11.43
N ILE A 51 28.33 -20.01 10.32
CA ILE A 51 28.59 -19.46 8.98
C ILE A 51 27.52 -18.44 8.63
N LEU A 52 26.23 -18.80 8.79
CA LEU A 52 25.12 -17.88 8.52
C LEU A 52 25.20 -16.59 9.35
N LYS A 53 25.54 -16.69 10.65
CA LYS A 53 25.77 -15.51 11.51
C LYS A 53 26.91 -14.63 11.00
N ARG A 54 27.99 -15.22 10.48
CA ARG A 54 29.12 -14.49 9.90
C ARG A 54 28.69 -13.75 8.63
N ASP A 55 27.90 -14.38 7.77
CA ASP A 55 27.41 -13.77 6.53
C ASP A 55 26.44 -12.62 6.83
N VAL A 56 25.53 -12.80 7.79
CA VAL A 56 24.66 -11.70 8.27
C VAL A 56 25.49 -10.52 8.79
N LYS A 57 26.50 -10.78 9.64
CA LYS A 57 27.40 -9.73 10.15
C LYS A 57 28.12 -9.01 9.01
N ASN A 58 28.56 -9.75 7.99
CA ASN A 58 29.19 -9.17 6.81
C ASN A 58 28.22 -8.29 6.01
N ILE A 59 26.99 -8.75 5.78
CA ILE A 59 25.94 -7.97 5.10
C ILE A 59 25.66 -6.66 5.85
N LEU A 60 25.49 -6.70 7.17
CA LEU A 60 25.23 -5.51 7.97
C LEU A 60 26.40 -4.52 7.95
N ASN A 61 27.65 -5.01 7.93
CA ASN A 61 28.85 -4.19 7.78
C ASN A 61 29.01 -3.57 6.39
N ILE A 62 28.53 -4.25 5.34
CA ILE A 62 28.43 -3.67 3.99
C ILE A 62 27.35 -2.58 3.99
N LYS A 63 26.15 -2.89 4.52
CA LYS A 63 25.00 -1.97 4.61
C LYS A 63 25.37 -0.64 5.27
N SER A 64 26.12 -0.67 6.37
CA SER A 64 26.51 0.55 7.11
C SER A 64 27.36 1.55 6.31
N LYS A 65 27.85 1.16 5.14
CA LYS A 65 28.64 2.00 4.23
C LYS A 65 27.84 2.43 2.98
N LEU A 66 26.59 2.02 2.87
CA LEU A 66 25.71 2.22 1.73
C LEU A 66 24.53 3.13 2.09
N PRO A 67 23.87 3.77 1.11
CA PRO A 67 22.73 4.65 1.34
C PRO A 67 21.43 3.83 1.50
N ILE A 68 21.51 2.74 2.26
CA ILE A 68 20.45 1.74 2.43
C ILE A 68 20.09 1.70 3.91
N TYR A 69 18.79 1.75 4.19
CA TYR A 69 18.28 1.76 5.56
C TYR A 69 18.12 0.34 6.11
N TYR A 70 17.54 -0.56 5.33
CA TYR A 70 17.20 -1.93 5.75
C TYR A 70 17.46 -2.95 4.64
N VAL A 71 17.73 -4.20 5.02
CA VAL A 71 17.90 -5.35 4.12
C VAL A 71 16.89 -6.44 4.52
N PRO A 72 15.61 -6.27 4.17
CA PRO A 72 14.53 -7.18 4.59
C PRO A 72 14.73 -8.62 4.12
N GLU A 73 15.52 -8.84 3.07
CA GLU A 73 15.88 -10.16 2.55
C GLU A 73 16.53 -11.04 3.63
N ILE A 74 17.30 -10.47 4.57
CA ILE A 74 17.90 -11.23 5.68
C ILE A 74 16.82 -11.84 6.58
N ASN A 75 15.83 -11.03 6.97
CA ASN A 75 14.72 -11.50 7.81
C ASN A 75 13.92 -12.58 7.09
N TYR A 76 13.68 -12.41 5.79
CA TYR A 76 12.94 -13.36 4.96
C TYR A 76 13.68 -14.70 4.85
N LEU A 77 14.97 -14.68 4.49
CA LEU A 77 15.78 -15.87 4.28
C LEU A 77 15.95 -16.70 5.56
N LEU A 78 16.11 -16.03 6.71
CA LEU A 78 16.33 -16.71 7.99
C LEU A 78 15.04 -17.02 8.76
N LYS A 79 13.90 -16.44 8.36
CA LYS A 79 12.64 -16.47 9.14
C LYS A 79 12.82 -15.98 10.59
N GLU A 80 13.80 -15.12 10.83
CA GLU A 80 14.14 -14.52 12.12
C GLU A 80 14.09 -12.98 11.98
N LYS A 81 13.69 -12.26 13.04
CA LYS A 81 13.70 -10.79 13.05
C LYS A 81 15.11 -10.28 13.38
N ILE A 82 15.97 -10.21 12.36
CA ILE A 82 17.34 -9.67 12.50
C ILE A 82 17.30 -8.14 12.53
N GLU A 83 16.56 -7.52 11.61
CA GLU A 83 16.36 -6.07 11.56
C GLU A 83 14.94 -5.68 11.94
N PRO A 84 14.74 -4.64 12.77
CA PRO A 84 13.43 -4.08 13.02
C PRO A 84 13.00 -3.25 11.81
N LEU A 85 12.19 -3.85 10.92
CA LEU A 85 11.61 -3.12 9.79
C LEU A 85 10.53 -2.15 10.31
N PRO A 86 10.55 -0.87 9.89
CA PRO A 86 9.50 0.07 10.24
C PRO A 86 8.20 -0.32 9.53
N GLU A 87 7.09 0.12 10.10
CA GLU A 87 5.81 0.05 9.43
C GLU A 87 5.88 0.81 8.11
N SER A 88 5.35 0.20 7.06
CA SER A 88 5.29 0.80 5.73
C SER A 88 3.86 1.20 5.38
N ASP A 89 3.71 2.05 4.37
CA ASP A 89 2.40 2.40 3.82
C ASP A 89 1.60 1.14 3.39
N LEU A 90 2.29 0.03 3.07
CA LEU A 90 1.66 -1.26 2.80
C LEU A 90 1.03 -1.91 4.05
N THR A 91 1.62 -1.71 5.22
CA THR A 91 1.10 -2.22 6.50
C THR A 91 -0.20 -1.51 6.83
N LEU A 92 -0.21 -0.18 6.74
CA LEU A 92 -1.42 0.64 6.88
C LEU A 92 -2.49 0.21 5.88
N LEU A 93 -2.15 0.02 4.60
CA LEU A 93 -3.11 -0.43 3.59
C LEU A 93 -3.71 -1.80 3.89
N LYS A 94 -2.91 -2.74 4.42
CA LYS A 94 -3.43 -4.05 4.85
C LYS A 94 -4.44 -3.92 5.99
N GLU A 95 -4.17 -3.04 6.95
CA GLU A 95 -5.10 -2.78 8.06
C GLU A 95 -6.40 -2.12 7.56
N VAL A 96 -6.29 -1.10 6.72
CA VAL A 96 -7.46 -0.46 6.10
C VAL A 96 -8.24 -1.48 5.27
N LEU A 97 -7.57 -2.30 4.46
CA LEU A 97 -8.22 -3.35 3.68
C LEU A 97 -8.98 -4.34 4.57
N ARG A 98 -8.37 -4.76 5.68
CA ARG A 98 -9.01 -5.66 6.65
C ARG A 98 -10.31 -5.08 7.20
N VAL A 99 -10.28 -3.80 7.59
CA VAL A 99 -11.48 -3.09 8.09
C VAL A 99 -12.53 -2.95 6.98
N VAL A 100 -12.12 -2.54 5.77
CA VAL A 100 -13.02 -2.35 4.63
C VAL A 100 -13.69 -3.66 4.22
N LEU A 101 -12.94 -4.76 4.09
CA LEU A 101 -13.49 -6.08 3.75
C LEU A 101 -14.46 -6.59 4.82
N SER A 102 -14.13 -6.40 6.09
CA SER A 102 -15.01 -6.77 7.21
C SER A 102 -16.31 -5.96 7.18
N ALA A 103 -16.23 -4.66 6.90
CA ALA A 103 -17.41 -3.78 6.75
C ALA A 103 -18.27 -4.16 5.53
N ILE A 104 -17.65 -4.50 4.39
CA ILE A 104 -18.33 -5.01 3.19
C ILE A 104 -19.16 -6.24 3.53
N ASN A 105 -18.58 -7.21 4.24
CA ASN A 105 -19.25 -8.45 4.62
C ASN A 105 -20.42 -8.18 5.57
N GLY A 106 -20.23 -7.33 6.57
CA GLY A 106 -21.30 -6.95 7.49
C GLY A 106 -22.48 -6.28 6.78
N ILE A 107 -22.22 -5.33 5.87
CA ILE A 107 -23.28 -4.67 5.09
C ILE A 107 -23.97 -5.67 4.15
N LYS A 108 -23.21 -6.60 3.57
CA LYS A 108 -23.77 -7.63 2.69
C LYS A 108 -24.77 -8.52 3.43
N VAL A 109 -24.48 -8.90 4.67
CA VAL A 109 -25.40 -9.68 5.51
C VAL A 109 -26.67 -8.88 5.83
N PHE A 110 -26.54 -7.59 6.12
CA PHE A 110 -27.70 -6.71 6.29
C PHE A 110 -28.57 -6.65 5.04
N LEU A 111 -27.97 -6.31 3.89
CA LEU A 111 -28.66 -6.22 2.61
C LEU A 111 -29.30 -7.55 2.23
N PHE A 112 -28.61 -8.67 2.45
CA PHE A 112 -29.15 -10.01 2.24
C PHE A 112 -30.41 -10.25 3.08
N THR A 113 -30.38 -9.90 4.36
CA THR A 113 -31.51 -10.08 5.28
C THR A 113 -32.73 -9.25 4.85
N VAL A 114 -32.52 -7.97 4.54
CA VAL A 114 -33.58 -7.09 4.02
C VAL A 114 -34.14 -7.63 2.70
N SER A 115 -33.26 -8.08 1.80
CA SER A 115 -33.64 -8.63 0.50
C SER A 115 -34.49 -9.89 0.65
N PHE A 116 -34.07 -10.80 1.54
CA PHE A 116 -34.77 -12.04 1.84
C PHE A 116 -36.19 -11.76 2.36
N LEU A 117 -36.33 -10.92 3.38
CA LEU A 117 -37.64 -10.58 3.95
C LEU A 117 -38.53 -9.86 2.92
N THR A 118 -37.95 -8.96 2.12
CA THR A 118 -38.67 -8.25 1.06
C THR A 118 -39.19 -9.21 0.00
N LEU A 119 -38.37 -10.13 -0.48
CA LEU A 119 -38.76 -11.09 -1.51
C LEU A 119 -39.84 -12.04 -1.02
N VAL A 120 -39.69 -12.58 0.20
CA VAL A 120 -40.73 -13.42 0.82
C VAL A 120 -42.04 -12.65 0.92
N LEU A 121 -42.04 -11.42 1.46
CA LEU A 121 -43.26 -10.62 1.59
C LEU A 121 -43.86 -10.26 0.22
N PHE A 122 -43.02 -9.91 -0.74
CA PHE A 122 -43.44 -9.59 -2.10
C PHE A 122 -44.16 -10.79 -2.75
N PHE A 123 -43.54 -11.97 -2.83
CA PHE A 123 -44.16 -13.13 -3.49
C PHE A 123 -45.43 -13.62 -2.79
N GLN A 124 -45.55 -13.42 -1.48
CA GLN A 124 -46.78 -13.75 -0.76
C GLN A 124 -47.94 -12.81 -1.11
N SER A 125 -47.65 -11.56 -1.48
CA SER A 125 -48.64 -10.53 -1.84
C SER A 125 -48.99 -10.49 -3.35
N VAL A 126 -48.29 -11.26 -4.19
CA VAL A 126 -48.62 -11.40 -5.62
C VAL A 126 -49.83 -12.35 -5.80
N ARG A 127 -50.73 -12.01 -6.74
CA ARG A 127 -51.91 -12.83 -7.08
C ARG A 127 -51.55 -14.08 -7.91
N LEU A 128 -50.98 -15.09 -7.26
CA LEU A 128 -50.63 -16.39 -7.86
C LEU A 128 -51.17 -17.57 -7.04
N ARG A 129 -51.26 -18.76 -7.64
CA ARG A 129 -51.58 -20.00 -6.88
C ARG A 129 -50.45 -20.29 -5.88
N ASN A 130 -50.79 -20.90 -4.74
CA ASN A 130 -49.85 -21.16 -3.63
C ASN A 130 -48.58 -21.91 -4.06
N ILE A 131 -48.69 -22.87 -4.98
CA ILE A 131 -47.53 -23.61 -5.50
C ILE A 131 -46.52 -22.70 -6.22
N TYR A 132 -47.00 -21.73 -7.00
CA TYR A 132 -46.13 -20.77 -7.68
C TYR A 132 -45.49 -19.78 -6.71
N LYS A 133 -46.21 -19.37 -5.65
CA LYS A 133 -45.64 -18.54 -4.57
C LYS A 133 -44.48 -19.25 -3.88
N LEU A 134 -44.63 -20.55 -3.60
CA LEU A 134 -43.58 -21.37 -3.00
C LEU A 134 -42.36 -21.49 -3.93
N ILE A 135 -42.58 -21.85 -5.20
CA ILE A 135 -41.51 -21.98 -6.19
C ILE A 135 -40.73 -20.67 -6.34
N LEU A 136 -41.43 -19.53 -6.46
CA LEU A 136 -40.79 -18.21 -6.55
C LEU A 136 -39.99 -17.87 -5.29
N THR A 137 -40.52 -18.22 -4.12
CA THR A 137 -39.80 -18.01 -2.86
C THR A 137 -38.50 -18.82 -2.84
N ILE A 138 -38.54 -20.12 -3.13
CA ILE A 138 -37.35 -20.99 -3.19
C ILE A 138 -36.33 -20.47 -4.22
N LEU A 139 -36.80 -20.10 -5.40
CA LEU A 139 -35.95 -19.56 -6.46
C LEU A 139 -35.26 -18.27 -6.02
N SER A 140 -35.99 -17.38 -5.35
CA SER A 140 -35.46 -16.11 -4.86
C SER A 140 -34.42 -16.28 -3.74
N VAL A 141 -34.63 -17.24 -2.84
CA VAL A 141 -33.65 -17.60 -1.79
C VAL A 141 -32.40 -18.19 -2.43
N SER A 142 -32.57 -19.08 -3.41
CA SER A 142 -31.46 -19.67 -4.16
C SER A 142 -30.65 -18.60 -4.90
N LEU A 143 -31.33 -17.65 -5.54
CA LEU A 143 -30.71 -16.53 -6.24
C LEU A 143 -29.97 -15.60 -5.27
N LEU A 144 -30.54 -15.31 -4.10
CA LEU A 144 -29.88 -14.55 -3.05
C LEU A 144 -28.62 -15.26 -2.55
N ILE A 145 -28.67 -16.58 -2.33
CA ILE A 145 -27.50 -17.37 -1.94
C ILE A 145 -26.44 -17.31 -3.02
N LEU A 146 -26.79 -17.52 -4.29
CA LEU A 146 -25.84 -17.43 -5.42
C LEU A 146 -25.23 -16.03 -5.53
N SER A 147 -26.03 -14.98 -5.29
CA SER A 147 -25.53 -13.60 -5.27
C SER A 147 -24.47 -13.36 -4.21
N SER A 148 -24.50 -14.10 -3.10
CA SER A 148 -23.51 -13.97 -2.03
C SER A 148 -22.08 -14.34 -2.48
N PHE A 149 -21.93 -15.03 -3.61
CA PHE A 149 -20.64 -15.37 -4.20
C PHE A 149 -20.20 -14.45 -5.35
N ASN A 150 -21.10 -13.60 -5.87
CA ASN A 150 -20.81 -12.73 -7.01
C ASN A 150 -21.27 -11.28 -6.73
N THR A 151 -20.32 -10.35 -6.63
CA THR A 151 -20.58 -8.93 -6.31
C THR A 151 -21.49 -8.25 -7.33
N ASN A 152 -21.35 -8.55 -8.62
CA ASN A 152 -22.18 -7.94 -9.66
C ASN A 152 -23.64 -8.43 -9.54
N LEU A 153 -23.83 -9.74 -9.33
CA LEU A 153 -25.15 -10.31 -9.08
C LEU A 153 -25.78 -9.78 -7.79
N SER A 154 -24.99 -9.65 -6.71
CA SER A 154 -25.41 -9.00 -5.46
C SER A 154 -25.97 -7.60 -5.73
N LEU A 155 -25.23 -6.76 -6.47
CA LEU A 155 -25.63 -5.40 -6.76
C LEU A 155 -26.91 -5.32 -7.60
N THR A 156 -27.06 -6.19 -8.59
CA THR A 156 -28.30 -6.26 -9.38
C THR A 156 -29.49 -6.63 -8.50
N ILE A 157 -29.36 -7.65 -7.63
CA ILE A 157 -30.45 -8.01 -6.71
C ILE A 157 -30.72 -6.89 -5.72
N PHE A 158 -29.70 -6.33 -5.10
CA PHE A 158 -29.86 -5.23 -4.15
C PHE A 158 -30.42 -3.96 -4.81
N GLY A 159 -30.27 -3.78 -6.12
CA GLY A 159 -30.97 -2.75 -6.89
C GLY A 159 -32.46 -3.01 -7.08
N ILE A 160 -32.88 -4.27 -7.20
CA ILE A 160 -34.30 -4.65 -7.31
C ILE A 160 -35.07 -4.33 -6.02
N ILE A 161 -34.44 -4.57 -4.85
CA ILE A 161 -35.09 -4.55 -3.54
C ILE A 161 -35.69 -3.19 -3.14
N PRO A 162 -35.00 -2.04 -3.28
CA PRO A 162 -35.59 -0.73 -3.02
C PRO A 162 -36.88 -0.50 -3.80
N ILE A 163 -36.94 -0.88 -5.08
CA ILE A 163 -38.16 -0.70 -5.89
C ILE A 163 -39.31 -1.55 -5.35
N LEU A 164 -39.04 -2.80 -4.95
CA LEU A 164 -40.05 -3.67 -4.35
C LEU A 164 -40.52 -3.13 -2.98
N LEU A 165 -39.61 -2.63 -2.14
CA LEU A 165 -39.95 -2.00 -0.86
C LEU A 165 -40.83 -0.76 -1.04
N TYR A 166 -40.50 0.10 -2.00
CA TYR A 166 -41.31 1.26 -2.36
C TYR A 166 -42.72 0.82 -2.79
N ARG A 167 -42.80 -0.20 -3.66
CA ARG A 167 -44.06 -0.78 -4.14
C ARG A 167 -44.92 -1.36 -3.01
N LEU A 168 -44.30 -1.98 -2.01
CA LEU A 168 -44.95 -2.51 -0.80
C LEU A 168 -45.29 -1.42 0.24
N ARG A 169 -45.05 -0.14 -0.07
CA ARG A 169 -45.23 1.04 0.80
C ARG A 169 -44.38 1.01 2.08
N LYS A 170 -43.25 0.28 2.07
CA LYS A 170 -42.30 0.19 3.19
C LYS A 170 -41.24 1.30 3.11
N ILE A 171 -41.69 2.55 3.24
CA ILE A 171 -40.86 3.75 2.97
C ILE A 171 -39.59 3.80 3.83
N LYS A 172 -39.68 3.45 5.13
CA LYS A 172 -38.52 3.46 6.03
C LYS A 172 -37.46 2.42 5.64
N PHE A 173 -37.88 1.24 5.21
CA PHE A 173 -36.97 0.20 4.74
C PHE A 173 -36.41 0.54 3.35
N PHE A 174 -37.20 1.18 2.49
CA PHE A 174 -36.74 1.67 1.19
C PHE A 174 -35.56 2.63 1.33
N SER A 175 -35.69 3.69 2.14
CA SER A 175 -34.63 4.69 2.31
C SER A 175 -33.38 4.08 2.95
N SER A 176 -33.55 3.23 3.97
CA SER A 176 -32.44 2.51 4.60
C SER A 176 -31.74 1.58 3.60
N SER A 177 -32.48 0.76 2.86
CA SER A 177 -31.90 -0.15 1.86
C SER A 177 -31.11 0.60 0.80
N LEU A 178 -31.64 1.71 0.28
CA LEU A 178 -30.93 2.50 -0.73
C LEU A 178 -29.60 3.07 -0.20
N LEU A 179 -29.61 3.60 1.04
CA LEU A 179 -28.41 4.10 1.69
C LEU A 179 -27.35 2.99 1.86
N PHE A 180 -27.74 1.81 2.34
CA PHE A 180 -26.82 0.69 2.52
C PHE A 180 -26.29 0.14 1.19
N VAL A 181 -27.08 0.19 0.12
CA VAL A 181 -26.60 -0.18 -1.23
C VAL A 181 -25.55 0.80 -1.75
N LEU A 182 -25.76 2.12 -1.56
CA LEU A 182 -24.76 3.12 -1.93
C LEU A 182 -23.48 2.96 -1.11
N LEU A 183 -23.61 2.75 0.21
CA LEU A 183 -22.46 2.48 1.08
C LEU A 183 -21.71 1.21 0.66
N PHE A 184 -22.43 0.14 0.33
CA PHE A 184 -21.84 -1.09 -0.20
C PHE A 184 -21.03 -0.84 -1.48
N ILE A 185 -21.56 -0.06 -2.43
CA ILE A 185 -20.83 0.30 -3.66
C ILE A 185 -19.56 1.09 -3.34
N ILE A 186 -19.64 2.10 -2.47
CA ILE A 186 -18.48 2.92 -2.08
C ILE A 186 -17.39 2.04 -1.46
N LEU A 187 -17.76 1.16 -0.53
CA LEU A 187 -16.80 0.26 0.10
C LEU A 187 -16.24 -0.76 -0.88
N GLN A 188 -17.04 -1.31 -1.80
CA GLN A 188 -16.55 -2.21 -2.85
C GLN A 188 -15.52 -1.50 -3.74
N ILE A 189 -15.79 -0.26 -4.15
CA ILE A 189 -14.84 0.53 -4.93
C ILE A 189 -13.56 0.74 -4.14
N LEU A 190 -13.66 1.19 -2.89
CA LEU A 190 -12.53 1.42 -2.01
C LEU A 190 -11.68 0.14 -1.80
N GLY A 191 -12.33 -0.98 -1.48
CA GLY A 191 -11.67 -2.27 -1.26
C GLY A 191 -10.91 -2.74 -2.51
N ASN A 192 -11.54 -2.66 -3.68
CA ASN A 192 -10.87 -3.03 -4.94
C ASN A 192 -9.73 -2.07 -5.29
N GLN A 193 -9.85 -0.76 -4.99
CA GLN A 193 -8.74 0.17 -5.17
C GLN A 193 -7.55 -0.16 -4.27
N ILE A 194 -7.80 -0.46 -2.99
CA ILE A 194 -6.73 -0.83 -2.06
C ILE A 194 -6.04 -2.13 -2.50
N ILE A 195 -6.81 -3.13 -2.95
CA ILE A 195 -6.25 -4.37 -3.50
C ILE A 195 -5.40 -4.08 -4.73
N ASN A 196 -5.94 -3.35 -5.70
CA ASN A 196 -5.21 -2.99 -6.92
C ASN A 196 -3.94 -2.20 -6.63
N LEU A 197 -3.99 -1.28 -5.66
CA LEU A 197 -2.84 -0.52 -5.21
C LEU A 197 -1.78 -1.44 -4.57
N SER A 198 -2.21 -2.35 -3.70
CA SER A 198 -1.31 -3.32 -3.03
C SER A 198 -0.62 -4.29 -3.99
N LEU A 199 -1.21 -4.53 -5.17
CA LEU A 199 -0.66 -5.38 -6.23
C LEU A 199 0.08 -4.58 -7.31
N ASN A 200 0.09 -3.24 -7.23
CA ASN A 200 0.69 -2.42 -8.26
C ASN A 200 2.21 -2.34 -8.09
N ASN A 201 2.97 -2.83 -9.08
CA ASN A 201 4.43 -2.88 -9.02
C ASN A 201 5.08 -1.50 -8.85
N LYS A 202 4.47 -0.42 -9.37
CA LYS A 202 4.97 0.95 -9.21
C LYS A 202 4.81 1.45 -7.79
N PHE A 203 3.66 1.18 -7.17
CA PHE A 203 3.41 1.52 -5.77
C PHE A 203 4.34 0.73 -4.84
N LEU A 204 4.48 -0.57 -5.08
CA LEU A 204 5.39 -1.44 -4.32
C LEU A 204 6.84 -1.00 -4.46
N TYR A 205 7.25 -0.57 -5.66
CA TYR A 205 8.56 0.01 -5.91
C TYR A 205 8.78 1.26 -5.04
N GLU A 206 7.84 2.21 -5.02
CA GLU A 206 8.01 3.45 -4.24
C GLU A 206 8.07 3.20 -2.74
N ILE A 207 7.21 2.31 -2.21
CA ILE A 207 7.29 1.90 -0.80
C ILE A 207 8.66 1.29 -0.50
N LYS A 208 9.13 0.39 -1.38
CA LYS A 208 10.35 -0.36 -1.14
C LYS A 208 11.58 0.56 -1.19
N VAL A 209 11.67 1.45 -2.17
CA VAL A 209 12.70 2.48 -2.23
C VAL A 209 12.66 3.40 -1.01
N LYS A 210 11.49 3.93 -0.64
CA LYS A 210 11.34 4.83 0.50
C LYS A 210 11.75 4.18 1.82
N ARG A 211 11.40 2.90 2.01
CA ARG A 211 11.71 2.16 3.22
C ARG A 211 13.16 1.69 3.24
N ASP A 212 13.61 1.03 2.17
CA ASP A 212 14.86 0.26 2.17
C ASP A 212 16.03 1.04 1.55
N GLY A 213 15.77 2.03 0.69
CA GLY A 213 16.80 2.74 -0.09
C GLY A 213 17.22 2.01 -1.38
N TYR A 214 16.48 0.97 -1.77
CA TYR A 214 16.63 0.24 -3.04
C TYR A 214 15.37 -0.58 -3.34
N ALA A 215 15.27 -1.12 -4.55
CA ALA A 215 14.23 -2.04 -4.98
C ALA A 215 14.78 -3.25 -5.78
N PRO A 216 14.08 -4.40 -5.75
CA PRO A 216 14.35 -5.54 -6.61
C PRO A 216 14.22 -5.20 -8.09
N LYS A 217 15.05 -5.85 -8.91
CA LYS A 217 15.11 -5.61 -10.36
C LYS A 217 13.77 -5.79 -11.08
N PHE A 218 12.94 -6.74 -10.65
CA PHE A 218 11.63 -6.97 -11.27
C PHE A 218 10.67 -5.80 -11.05
N LEU A 219 10.65 -5.20 -9.85
CA LEU A 219 9.84 -4.02 -9.57
C LEU A 219 10.28 -2.82 -10.41
N ILE A 220 11.59 -2.63 -10.57
CA ILE A 220 12.14 -1.56 -11.42
C ILE A 220 11.71 -1.77 -12.88
N LYS A 221 11.88 -2.99 -13.41
CA LYS A 221 11.51 -3.33 -14.79
C LYS A 221 10.05 -3.04 -15.10
N ASP A 222 9.15 -3.37 -14.17
CA ASP A 222 7.72 -3.19 -14.38
C ASP A 222 7.24 -1.76 -14.12
N SER A 223 8.03 -0.97 -13.38
CA SER A 223 7.66 0.40 -13.00
C SER A 223 7.95 1.43 -14.10
N PHE A 224 9.01 1.24 -14.87
CA PHE A 224 9.50 2.21 -15.84
C PHE A 224 9.36 1.74 -17.28
N LYS A 225 8.46 2.38 -18.04
CA LYS A 225 8.26 2.09 -19.46
C LYS A 225 9.26 2.80 -20.36
N LYS A 226 9.74 3.98 -19.98
CA LYS A 226 10.71 4.73 -20.78
C LYS A 226 12.10 4.18 -20.53
N LYS A 227 12.81 3.85 -21.61
CA LYS A 227 14.16 3.26 -21.56
C LYS A 227 15.13 4.08 -20.71
N ASN A 228 15.12 5.40 -20.82
CA ASN A 228 16.08 6.25 -20.11
C ASN A 228 15.78 6.33 -18.60
N GLU A 229 14.51 6.36 -18.20
CA GLU A 229 14.08 6.30 -16.80
C GLU A 229 14.49 4.95 -16.18
N TYR A 230 14.26 3.85 -16.90
CA TYR A 230 14.67 2.50 -16.48
C TYR A 230 16.19 2.37 -16.32
N ILE A 231 16.98 2.85 -17.29
CA ILE A 231 18.45 2.76 -17.23
C ILE A 231 18.98 3.59 -16.07
N LEU A 232 18.46 4.82 -15.88
CA LEU A 232 18.86 5.68 -14.77
C LEU A 232 18.58 4.96 -13.44
N GLU A 233 17.36 4.48 -13.24
CA GLU A 233 16.99 3.78 -12.02
C GLU A 233 17.76 2.47 -11.80
N GLU A 234 18.01 1.68 -12.85
CA GLU A 234 18.85 0.46 -12.73
C GLU A 234 20.25 0.82 -12.20
N VAL A 235 20.81 1.94 -12.66
CA VAL A 235 22.11 2.42 -12.20
C VAL A 235 22.03 2.97 -10.78
N THR A 236 21.08 3.85 -10.48
CA THR A 236 20.87 4.41 -9.14
C THR A 236 20.73 3.29 -8.10
N ASN A 237 19.85 2.33 -8.37
CA ASN A 237 19.63 1.18 -7.51
C ASN A 237 20.87 0.29 -7.37
N GLY A 238 21.62 0.08 -8.45
CA GLY A 238 22.85 -0.69 -8.40
C GLY A 238 23.98 0.01 -7.61
N ILE A 239 24.06 1.34 -7.70
CA ILE A 239 24.97 2.16 -6.87
C ILE A 239 24.56 2.06 -5.40
N ALA A 240 23.26 2.09 -5.09
CA ALA A 240 22.76 1.89 -3.72
C ALA A 240 23.26 0.57 -3.12
N LEU A 241 23.31 -0.49 -3.94
CA LEU A 241 23.82 -1.82 -3.57
C LEU A 241 25.36 -1.94 -3.58
N GLY A 242 26.08 -0.84 -3.80
CA GLY A 242 27.54 -0.75 -3.78
C GLY A 242 28.23 -0.96 -5.12
N ASN A 243 27.51 -1.13 -6.24
CA ASN A 243 28.10 -1.32 -7.55
C ASN A 243 28.38 0.02 -8.26
N LEU A 244 29.43 0.71 -7.80
CA LEU A 244 29.79 2.05 -8.27
C LEU A 244 30.20 2.11 -9.76
N ASP A 245 30.58 0.99 -10.36
CA ASP A 245 31.00 0.93 -11.76
C ASP A 245 29.84 1.11 -12.75
N LEU A 246 28.59 0.86 -12.31
CA LEU A 246 27.41 1.05 -13.13
C LEU A 246 27.22 2.49 -13.59
N VAL A 247 27.82 3.45 -12.89
CA VAL A 247 27.83 4.87 -13.30
C VAL A 247 28.35 5.06 -14.73
N LYS A 248 29.21 4.16 -15.24
CA LYS A 248 29.74 4.21 -16.61
C LYS A 248 28.61 4.11 -17.66
N LYS A 249 27.50 3.44 -17.34
CA LYS A 249 26.32 3.35 -18.22
C LYS A 249 25.63 4.70 -18.42
N LEU A 250 25.83 5.67 -17.52
CA LEU A 250 25.19 6.97 -17.59
C LEU A 250 25.82 7.92 -18.63
N LYS A 251 27.06 7.68 -19.07
CA LYS A 251 27.83 8.59 -19.95
C LYS A 251 27.13 9.04 -21.23
N HIS A 252 26.22 8.22 -21.77
CA HIS A 252 25.54 8.47 -23.04
C HIS A 252 24.03 8.67 -22.87
N LEU A 253 23.56 8.81 -21.64
CA LEU A 253 22.13 8.93 -21.35
C LEU A 253 21.66 10.37 -21.61
N LYS A 254 20.75 10.53 -22.58
CA LYS A 254 20.08 11.82 -22.83
C LYS A 254 18.84 11.92 -21.93
N LEU A 255 18.78 12.98 -21.12
CA LEU A 255 17.73 13.19 -20.14
C LEU A 255 17.01 14.50 -20.44
N ASP A 256 15.74 14.40 -20.84
CA ASP A 256 14.97 15.55 -21.32
C ASP A 256 14.30 16.33 -20.17
N SER A 257 14.25 15.76 -18.95
CA SER A 257 13.59 16.41 -17.82
C SER A 257 14.60 16.90 -16.76
N PRO A 258 14.42 18.11 -16.21
CA PRO A 258 15.25 18.63 -15.11
C PRO A 258 15.31 17.68 -13.90
N ASN A 259 14.20 17.01 -13.58
CA ASN A 259 14.14 16.05 -12.47
C ASN A 259 15.05 14.84 -12.70
N LEU A 260 15.06 14.26 -13.92
CA LEU A 260 15.95 13.14 -14.22
C LEU A 260 17.41 13.59 -14.25
N LYS A 261 17.69 14.79 -14.80
CA LYS A 261 19.04 15.36 -14.80
C LYS A 261 19.56 15.59 -13.37
N GLN A 262 18.70 16.05 -12.46
CA GLN A 262 19.04 16.18 -11.04
C GLN A 262 19.45 14.83 -10.42
N ILE A 263 18.66 13.78 -10.64
CA ILE A 263 18.97 12.42 -10.15
C ILE A 263 20.31 11.94 -10.71
N TYR A 264 20.51 12.09 -12.02
CA TYR A 264 21.77 11.75 -12.69
C TYR A 264 22.98 12.47 -12.07
N LEU A 265 22.88 13.79 -11.83
CA LEU A 265 23.97 14.56 -11.21
C LEU A 265 24.20 14.12 -9.77
N ASN A 266 23.13 13.82 -9.02
CA ASN A 266 23.25 13.29 -7.67
C ASN A 266 23.97 11.94 -7.65
N ASP A 267 23.69 11.04 -8.58
CA ASP A 267 24.39 9.75 -8.70
C ASP A 267 25.88 9.92 -9.02
N LEU A 268 26.21 10.86 -9.93
CA LEU A 268 27.61 11.21 -10.21
C LEU A 268 28.31 11.76 -8.97
N GLY A 269 27.67 12.68 -8.25
CA GLY A 269 28.17 13.25 -7.01
C GLY A 269 28.39 12.21 -5.92
N TYR A 270 27.45 11.27 -5.77
CA TYR A 270 27.56 10.15 -4.85
C TYR A 270 28.80 9.30 -5.18
N VAL A 271 28.97 8.89 -6.43
CA VAL A 271 30.08 8.01 -6.82
C VAL A 271 31.43 8.72 -6.69
N THR A 272 31.53 10.01 -7.02
CA THR A 272 32.77 10.77 -6.82
C THR A 272 33.09 10.99 -5.35
N PHE A 273 32.08 11.21 -4.50
CA PHE A 273 32.22 11.28 -3.06
C PHE A 273 32.79 9.97 -2.50
N GLN A 274 32.21 8.82 -2.88
CA GLN A 274 32.69 7.50 -2.45
C GLN A 274 34.13 7.19 -2.89
N ARG A 275 34.56 7.79 -4.01
CA ARG A 275 35.95 7.70 -4.50
C ARG A 275 36.90 8.70 -3.82
N GLY A 276 36.43 9.49 -2.86
CA GLY A 276 37.23 10.48 -2.14
C GLY A 276 37.48 11.78 -2.90
N ASN A 277 36.87 11.98 -4.08
CA ASN A 277 37.00 13.22 -4.83
C ASN A 277 35.88 14.21 -4.44
N TYR A 278 36.01 14.76 -3.23
CA TYR A 278 34.98 15.63 -2.63
C TYR A 278 34.76 16.94 -3.39
N LYS A 279 35.80 17.49 -4.03
CA LYS A 279 35.66 18.70 -4.87
C LYS A 279 34.80 18.43 -6.10
N ALA A 280 34.99 17.30 -6.78
CA ALA A 280 34.14 16.93 -7.90
C ALA A 280 32.70 16.61 -7.44
N ALA A 281 32.54 15.94 -6.30
CA ALA A 281 31.24 15.68 -5.70
C ALA A 281 30.48 16.98 -5.39
N LEU A 282 31.16 17.97 -4.83
CA LEU A 282 30.60 19.29 -4.54
C LEU A 282 30.03 19.94 -5.81
N ASN A 283 30.78 19.91 -6.90
CA ASN A 283 30.32 20.47 -8.19
C ASN A 283 29.04 19.79 -8.67
N TYR A 284 29.00 18.45 -8.66
CA TYR A 284 27.83 17.69 -9.09
C TYR A 284 26.61 17.94 -8.21
N PHE A 285 26.76 17.93 -6.88
CA PHE A 285 25.65 18.19 -5.98
C PHE A 285 25.16 19.64 -6.07
N THR A 286 26.06 20.61 -6.29
CA THR A 286 25.69 22.02 -6.48
C THR A 286 24.93 22.21 -7.80
N GLU A 287 25.36 21.56 -8.89
CA GLU A 287 24.62 21.56 -10.15
C GLU A 287 23.27 20.84 -10.02
N ALA A 288 23.22 19.74 -9.27
CA ALA A 288 21.96 19.04 -9.02
C ALA A 288 20.97 19.92 -8.23
N LEU A 289 21.46 20.68 -7.25
CA LEU A 289 20.64 21.60 -6.44
C LEU A 289 20.15 22.80 -7.25
N SER A 290 20.95 23.31 -8.20
CA SER A 290 20.57 24.46 -9.02
C SER A 290 19.42 24.17 -9.99
N LEU A 291 19.22 22.89 -10.35
CA LEU A 291 18.07 22.46 -11.15
C LEU A 291 16.76 22.51 -10.37
N ARG A 292 16.81 22.11 -9.09
CA ARG A 292 15.66 22.10 -8.19
C ARG A 292 16.14 21.91 -6.76
N GLU A 293 15.51 22.57 -5.83
CA GLU A 293 15.82 22.34 -4.42
C GLU A 293 15.36 20.94 -3.96
N ASN A 294 16.25 20.22 -3.26
CA ASN A 294 15.98 18.88 -2.74
C ASN A 294 16.75 18.65 -1.44
N GLU A 295 16.04 18.15 -0.42
CA GLU A 295 16.57 17.91 0.92
C GLU A 295 17.68 16.87 0.95
N SER A 296 17.58 15.82 0.13
CA SER A 296 18.63 14.80 0.00
C SER A 296 19.92 15.38 -0.59
N ILE A 297 19.81 16.30 -1.55
CA ILE A 297 21.00 16.97 -2.12
C ILE A 297 21.60 17.96 -1.12
N LEU A 298 20.77 18.70 -0.38
CA LEU A 298 21.27 19.54 0.72
C LEU A 298 22.03 18.71 1.75
N TYR A 299 21.51 17.55 2.14
CA TYR A 299 22.21 16.63 3.02
C TYR A 299 23.55 16.15 2.43
N ASN A 300 23.57 15.82 1.14
CA ASN A 300 24.80 15.41 0.45
C ASN A 300 25.85 16.53 0.41
N LEU A 301 25.41 17.79 0.22
CA LEU A 301 26.28 18.95 0.31
C LEU A 301 26.81 19.16 1.74
N TYR A 302 25.97 18.99 2.76
CA TYR A 302 26.41 19.04 4.17
C TYR A 302 27.55 18.05 4.44
N LEU A 303 27.40 16.79 4.03
CA LEU A 303 28.45 15.77 4.16
C LEU A 303 29.71 16.14 3.35
N THR A 304 29.52 16.68 2.15
CA THR A 304 30.63 17.06 1.26
C THR A 304 31.43 18.23 1.82
N TYR A 305 30.79 19.30 2.29
CA TYR A 305 31.47 20.42 2.93
C TYR A 305 32.15 20.01 4.23
N SER A 306 31.52 19.14 5.03
CA SER A 306 32.15 18.57 6.23
C SER A 306 33.43 17.80 5.88
N SER A 307 33.41 17.02 4.79
CA SER A 307 34.57 16.24 4.31
C SER A 307 35.67 17.12 3.73
N LEU A 308 35.33 18.30 3.21
CA LEU A 308 36.27 19.33 2.75
C LEU A 308 36.78 20.25 3.86
N LEU A 309 36.31 20.08 5.10
CA LEU A 309 36.60 20.95 6.25
C LEU A 309 36.11 22.39 6.08
N GLU A 310 35.10 22.63 5.24
CA GLU A 310 34.44 23.92 5.07
C GLU A 310 33.29 24.07 6.08
N LEU A 311 33.65 24.16 7.37
CA LEU A 311 32.71 24.01 8.49
C LEU A 311 31.60 25.08 8.51
N ASP A 312 31.90 26.33 8.13
CA ASP A 312 30.92 27.41 8.11
C ASP A 312 29.76 27.13 7.12
N LYS A 313 30.11 26.59 5.94
CA LYS A 313 29.12 26.21 4.92
C LYS A 313 28.35 24.97 5.33
N ALA A 314 29.02 23.99 5.93
CA ALA A 314 28.36 22.81 6.46
C ALA A 314 27.33 23.18 7.54
N GLU A 315 27.68 24.06 8.48
CA GLU A 315 26.75 24.51 9.54
C GLU A 315 25.57 25.30 8.96
N ALA A 316 25.79 26.13 7.93
CA ALA A 316 24.71 26.84 7.24
C ALA A 316 23.69 25.88 6.60
N ILE A 317 24.16 24.82 5.94
CA ILE A 317 23.28 23.79 5.35
C ILE A 317 22.58 22.98 6.44
N LYS A 318 23.29 22.57 7.48
CA LYS A 318 22.72 21.87 8.63
C LYS A 318 21.57 22.66 9.26
N ASN A 319 21.76 23.97 9.47
CA ASN A 319 20.69 24.85 9.97
C ASN A 319 19.50 24.91 9.02
N THR A 320 19.75 24.91 7.71
CA THR A 320 18.69 24.84 6.68
C THR A 320 17.92 23.52 6.70
N LEU A 321 18.58 22.40 6.98
CA LEU A 321 17.92 21.10 7.14
C LEU A 321 17.10 21.05 8.44
N LEU A 322 17.62 21.61 9.54
CA LEU A 322 16.92 21.67 10.83
C LEU A 322 15.67 22.57 10.76
N THR A 323 15.72 23.69 10.03
CA THR A 323 14.52 24.55 9.83
C THR A 323 13.44 23.84 9.02
N ARG A 324 13.81 22.87 8.17
CA ARG A 324 12.90 21.96 7.46
C ARG A 324 12.45 20.76 8.29
N LYS A 325 12.83 20.70 9.57
CA LYS A 325 12.51 19.60 10.50
C LYS A 325 13.08 18.25 10.06
N ILE A 326 14.21 18.26 9.36
CA ILE A 326 14.92 17.03 8.98
C ILE A 326 15.85 16.64 10.12
N ASP A 327 15.62 15.46 10.70
CA ASP A 327 16.48 14.92 11.74
C ASP A 327 17.73 14.26 11.14
N ILE A 328 18.79 15.05 11.07
CA ILE A 328 20.10 14.65 10.54
C ILE A 328 20.69 13.45 11.31
N SER A 329 20.33 13.25 12.58
CA SER A 329 20.87 12.14 13.39
C SER A 329 20.37 10.76 12.95
N THR A 330 19.25 10.73 12.21
CA THR A 330 18.66 9.50 11.67
C THR A 330 19.16 9.14 10.27
N LEU A 331 19.85 10.08 9.60
CA LEU A 331 20.33 9.91 8.24
C LEU A 331 21.67 9.15 8.21
N PRO A 332 21.95 8.37 7.15
CA PRO A 332 23.17 7.60 7.03
C PRO A 332 24.38 8.52 6.87
N SER A 333 25.53 8.15 7.41
CA SER A 333 26.77 8.94 7.29
C SER A 333 27.39 8.96 5.88
N VAL A 334 26.62 8.57 4.86
CA VAL A 334 27.00 8.57 3.45
C VAL A 334 25.95 9.36 2.65
N PRO A 335 26.31 9.94 1.50
CA PRO A 335 25.35 10.69 0.70
C PRO A 335 24.14 9.82 0.30
N ILE A 336 22.95 10.40 0.24
CA ILE A 336 21.70 9.72 -0.08
C ILE A 336 21.46 9.74 -1.60
N LEU A 337 20.96 8.64 -2.14
CA LEU A 337 20.56 8.55 -3.54
C LEU A 337 19.09 8.98 -3.71
N ILE A 338 18.79 9.61 -4.84
CA ILE A 338 17.42 9.99 -5.20
C ILE A 338 16.99 9.06 -6.32
N HIS A 339 15.95 8.27 -6.07
CA HIS A 339 15.44 7.32 -7.05
C HIS A 339 14.45 7.97 -8.02
N VAL A 340 14.29 7.35 -9.18
CA VAL A 340 13.35 7.82 -10.21
C VAL A 340 11.91 7.60 -9.72
N PRO A 341 11.01 8.61 -9.74
CA PRO A 341 9.63 8.44 -9.33
C PRO A 341 8.83 7.61 -10.36
N SER A 342 8.00 6.68 -9.89
CA SER A 342 7.35 5.69 -10.77
C SER A 342 6.10 6.20 -11.50
N ASN A 343 5.61 7.39 -11.13
CA ASN A 343 4.39 8.02 -11.65
C ASN A 343 3.22 7.03 -11.70
N TYR A 344 2.85 6.43 -10.56
CA TYR A 344 1.64 5.62 -10.48
C TYR A 344 0.41 6.49 -10.25
N LYS A 345 -0.72 6.11 -10.85
CA LYS A 345 -2.00 6.76 -10.58
C LYS A 345 -2.68 6.03 -9.43
N VAL A 346 -3.08 6.79 -8.41
CA VAL A 346 -3.58 6.24 -7.14
C VAL A 346 -5.00 5.70 -7.27
N PHE A 347 -5.79 6.18 -8.25
CA PHE A 347 -7.23 5.93 -8.26
C PHE A 347 -7.79 5.71 -9.67
N THR A 348 -8.50 4.60 -9.86
CA THR A 348 -9.28 4.30 -11.06
C THR A 348 -10.69 3.91 -10.66
N PHE A 349 -11.69 4.70 -11.05
CA PHE A 349 -13.07 4.41 -10.68
C PHE A 349 -13.66 3.34 -11.61
N SER A 350 -14.17 2.24 -11.05
CA SER A 350 -14.86 1.21 -11.82
C SER A 350 -16.34 1.56 -11.97
N PHE A 351 -16.75 2.00 -13.16
CA PHE A 351 -18.15 2.34 -13.46
C PHE A 351 -19.10 1.13 -13.46
N SER A 352 -18.55 -0.09 -13.54
CA SER A 352 -19.33 -1.34 -13.61
C SER A 352 -20.31 -1.52 -12.44
N TYR A 353 -19.94 -1.13 -11.22
CA TYR A 353 -20.82 -1.28 -10.05
C TYR A 353 -22.11 -0.45 -10.16
N PHE A 354 -22.02 0.76 -10.72
CA PHE A 354 -23.18 1.61 -10.97
C PHE A 354 -24.05 1.05 -12.09
N LEU A 355 -23.43 0.51 -13.14
CA LEU A 355 -24.16 -0.15 -14.21
C LEU A 355 -25.01 -1.31 -13.69
N PHE A 356 -24.45 -2.19 -12.84
CA PHE A 356 -25.21 -3.31 -12.26
C PHE A 356 -26.32 -2.86 -11.31
N LEU A 357 -26.12 -1.75 -10.57
CA LEU A 357 -27.18 -1.14 -9.77
C LEU A 357 -28.32 -0.63 -10.65
N ILE A 358 -28.02 0.11 -11.72
CA ILE A 358 -29.00 0.65 -12.66
C ILE A 358 -29.80 -0.48 -13.31
N ILE A 359 -29.12 -1.55 -13.75
CA ILE A 359 -29.78 -2.76 -14.27
C ILE A 359 -30.75 -3.33 -13.22
N GLY A 360 -30.33 -3.44 -11.96
CA GLY A 360 -31.18 -3.88 -10.86
C GLY A 360 -32.42 -3.01 -10.66
N LEU A 361 -32.27 -1.69 -10.68
CA LEU A 361 -33.39 -0.74 -10.54
C LEU A 361 -34.38 -0.87 -11.71
N ILE A 362 -33.88 -1.01 -12.94
CA ILE A 362 -34.71 -1.21 -14.15
C ILE A 362 -35.49 -2.53 -14.02
N LEU A 363 -34.81 -3.63 -13.67
CA LEU A 363 -35.45 -4.93 -13.48
C LEU A 363 -36.50 -4.89 -12.36
N GLY A 364 -36.21 -4.24 -11.24
CA GLY A 364 -37.16 -4.07 -10.14
C GLY A 364 -38.40 -3.30 -10.59
N THR A 365 -38.22 -2.28 -11.42
CA THR A 365 -39.33 -1.51 -12.01
C THR A 365 -40.19 -2.40 -12.91
N ILE A 366 -39.59 -3.15 -13.82
CA ILE A 366 -40.28 -4.10 -14.71
C ILE A 366 -41.07 -5.15 -13.90
N ILE A 367 -40.43 -5.77 -12.90
CA ILE A 367 -41.09 -6.76 -12.02
C ILE A 367 -42.29 -6.14 -11.30
N SER A 368 -42.14 -4.90 -10.81
CA SER A 368 -43.20 -4.20 -10.07
C SER A 368 -44.41 -3.81 -10.93
N LEU A 369 -44.20 -3.63 -12.24
CA LEU A 369 -45.24 -3.31 -13.22
C LEU A 369 -46.01 -4.59 -13.63
N ILE A 370 -45.31 -5.70 -13.82
CA ILE A 370 -45.91 -6.97 -14.29
C ILE A 370 -46.66 -7.70 -13.16
N SER A 371 -46.29 -7.46 -11.89
CA SER A 371 -46.83 -8.20 -10.74
C SER A 371 -47.96 -7.44 -10.05
N PRO A 372 -49.25 -7.76 -10.31
CA PRO A 372 -50.36 -7.13 -9.59
C PRO A 372 -50.33 -7.55 -8.12
N LEU A 373 -50.09 -6.58 -7.23
CA LEU A 373 -50.19 -6.78 -5.79
C LEU A 373 -51.66 -6.80 -5.37
N ARG A 374 -52.05 -7.81 -4.61
CA ARG A 374 -53.35 -7.87 -3.94
C ARG A 374 -53.12 -7.82 -2.43
N ARG A 375 -53.91 -7.01 -1.71
CA ARG A 375 -53.97 -7.06 -0.25
C ARG A 375 -54.77 -8.29 0.17
N GLU A 376 -54.26 -9.48 -0.12
CA GLU A 376 -54.73 -10.70 0.51
C GLU A 376 -54.09 -10.81 1.90
N GLU A 377 -54.79 -11.47 2.83
CA GLU A 377 -54.24 -11.75 4.15
C GLU A 377 -52.94 -12.56 4.00
N ILE A 378 -51.84 -11.99 4.50
CA ILE A 378 -50.53 -12.64 4.50
C ILE A 378 -50.67 -13.95 5.27
N ASN A 379 -50.22 -15.07 4.69
CA ASN A 379 -50.27 -16.37 5.35
C ASN A 379 -49.58 -16.30 6.72
N TYR A 380 -50.29 -16.70 7.78
CA TYR A 380 -49.80 -16.64 9.16
C TYR A 380 -48.47 -17.40 9.36
N ASN A 381 -48.23 -18.46 8.59
CA ASN A 381 -46.98 -19.23 8.63
C ASN A 381 -45.75 -18.39 8.21
N VAL A 382 -45.94 -17.29 7.48
CA VAL A 382 -44.86 -16.38 7.12
C VAL A 382 -44.50 -15.49 8.31
N LEU A 383 -45.46 -15.21 9.21
CA LEU A 383 -45.23 -14.40 10.41
C LEU A 383 -44.38 -15.11 11.47
N THR A 384 -44.25 -16.44 11.39
CA THR A 384 -43.38 -17.22 12.29
C THR A 384 -41.90 -17.08 11.95
N LEU A 385 -41.56 -16.53 10.77
CA LEU A 385 -40.18 -16.22 10.41
C LEU A 385 -39.62 -15.13 11.33
N VAL A 386 -38.45 -15.40 11.92
CA VAL A 386 -37.75 -14.46 12.80
C VAL A 386 -37.54 -13.12 12.09
N GLY A 387 -37.97 -12.03 12.72
CA GLY A 387 -37.87 -10.67 12.17
C GLY A 387 -38.97 -10.27 11.19
N MET A 388 -39.77 -11.20 10.65
CA MET A 388 -40.83 -10.88 9.69
C MET A 388 -41.95 -10.02 10.31
N LYS A 389 -42.37 -10.34 11.55
CA LYS A 389 -43.34 -9.51 12.28
C LYS A 389 -42.84 -8.07 12.47
N ILE A 390 -41.57 -7.92 12.88
CA ILE A 390 -40.90 -6.62 13.05
C ILE A 390 -40.88 -5.84 11.72
N PHE A 391 -40.56 -6.54 10.62
CA PHE A 391 -40.50 -5.98 9.29
C PHE A 391 -41.87 -5.52 8.77
N ILE A 392 -42.92 -6.32 8.97
CA ILE A 392 -44.29 -5.98 8.58
C ILE A 392 -44.81 -4.79 9.39
N GLU A 393 -44.57 -4.77 10.70
CA GLU A 393 -44.97 -3.68 11.61
C GLU A 393 -44.14 -2.39 11.44
N GLU A 394 -43.16 -2.36 10.54
CA GLU A 394 -42.27 -1.21 10.29
C GLU A 394 -41.52 -0.71 11.53
N LYS A 395 -41.25 -1.63 12.47
CA LYS A 395 -40.43 -1.39 13.65
C LYS A 395 -38.95 -1.42 13.25
N ILE A 396 -38.50 -0.36 12.59
CA ILE A 396 -37.13 -0.28 12.04
C ILE A 396 -36.05 -0.36 13.13
N PHE A 397 -36.32 0.19 14.33
CA PHE A 397 -35.33 0.24 15.41
C PHE A 397 -34.86 -1.14 15.89
N PRO A 398 -35.75 -2.07 16.30
CA PRO A 398 -35.32 -3.42 16.67
C PRO A 398 -34.71 -4.19 15.49
N PHE A 399 -35.13 -3.91 14.25
CA PHE A 399 -34.50 -4.49 13.06
C PHE A 399 -33.05 -3.99 12.89
N LEU A 400 -32.80 -2.70 13.09
CA LEU A 400 -31.47 -2.11 13.05
C LEU A 400 -30.57 -2.65 14.18
N ILE A 401 -31.11 -2.89 15.37
CA ILE A 401 -30.35 -3.53 16.47
C ILE A 401 -29.92 -4.94 16.09
N LEU A 402 -30.85 -5.78 15.61
CA LEU A 402 -30.52 -7.15 15.18
C LEU A 402 -29.51 -7.15 14.04
N SER A 403 -29.68 -6.22 13.11
CA SER A 403 -28.78 -5.99 11.98
C SER A 403 -27.39 -5.56 12.41
N LEU A 404 -27.31 -4.64 13.38
CA LEU A 404 -26.06 -4.15 13.95
C LEU A 404 -25.34 -5.28 14.70
N LEU A 405 -26.07 -6.09 15.47
CA LEU A 405 -25.50 -7.25 16.15
C LEU A 405 -24.94 -8.25 15.14
N SER A 406 -25.72 -8.58 14.10
CA SER A 406 -25.26 -9.45 13.01
C SER A 406 -24.04 -8.86 12.28
N PHE A 407 -24.05 -7.55 12.02
CA PHE A 407 -22.92 -6.82 11.44
C PHE A 407 -21.68 -6.96 12.32
N LEU A 408 -21.78 -6.71 13.62
CA LEU A 408 -20.67 -6.78 14.57
C LEU A 408 -20.10 -8.20 14.66
N VAL A 409 -20.95 -9.22 14.74
CA VAL A 409 -20.51 -10.63 14.74
C VAL A 409 -19.75 -10.96 13.47
N ASN A 410 -20.28 -10.61 12.30
CA ASN A 410 -19.61 -10.87 11.02
C ASN A 410 -18.33 -10.03 10.84
N PHE A 411 -18.32 -8.80 11.35
CA PHE A 411 -17.14 -7.94 11.34
C PHE A 411 -16.02 -8.55 12.19
N ILE A 412 -16.33 -9.00 13.41
CA ILE A 412 -15.37 -9.67 14.30
C ILE A 412 -14.86 -10.96 13.67
N LEU A 413 -15.75 -11.80 13.14
CA LEU A 413 -15.36 -13.03 12.44
C LEU A 413 -14.45 -12.73 11.23
N GLY A 414 -14.78 -11.70 10.44
CA GLY A 414 -13.94 -11.25 9.33
C GLY A 414 -12.55 -10.81 9.79
N MET A 415 -12.47 -10.07 10.90
CA MET A 415 -11.19 -9.65 11.48
C MET A 415 -10.35 -10.84 11.95
N VAL A 416 -10.96 -11.86 12.57
CA VAL A 416 -10.27 -13.07 13.04
C VAL A 416 -9.76 -13.90 11.87
N VAL A 417 -10.58 -14.13 10.84
CA VAL A 417 -10.18 -14.90 9.65
C VAL A 417 -9.06 -14.21 8.87
N CYS A 418 -9.02 -12.87 8.85
CA CYS A 418 -7.97 -12.12 8.16
C CYS A 418 -6.66 -11.98 8.97
N GLN A 419 -6.59 -12.51 10.20
CA GLN A 419 -5.37 -12.51 11.01
C GLN A 419 -4.49 -13.75 10.78
N SER A 420 -5.10 -14.87 10.37
CA SER A 420 -4.40 -16.08 9.89
C SER A 420 -3.94 -15.90 8.45
#